data_AF-B1ZU83-F1
#
_entry.id   AF-B1ZU83-F1
#
_cell.length_a   1.000
_cell.length_b   1.000
_cell.length_c   1.000
_cell.angle_alpha   90.00
_cell.angle_beta   90.00
_cell.angle_gamma   90.00
#
_symmetry.space_group_name_H-M   'P 1'
#
loop_
_entity.id
_entity.type
_entity.pdbx_description
1 polymer ?
#
loop_
_entity_poly.entity_id
_entity_poly.type
_entity_poly.pdbx_seq_one_letter_code
_entity_poly.pdbx_strand_id
1 'polypeptide(L)'
;MPTLAEQQLSAEKFAAFCSELRALAAKPTLVQVQAVLVRYGVTSPTSKSGKPSPMAAKAVLDGPFARYVARVNAGRETREALCAAAGAGVHPLDAIEEAMVIELQDQLVGAKDGEVDVKYIVDQLTKLRASISMRENSRRQQQDLERKLTDSEARRATAERAVRVLERRLEAAQFDAAKAALAHVKQLGAIAGDKTIDDAERLERARKRLFGETPAGVRSLEQLDERPNRGGKKEHAS
;
A
#
# COMPACT_ATOMS: atom_id res chain seq x y z
N MET A 1 26.86 -42.79 9.04
CA MET A 1 27.81 -42.78 7.89
C MET A 1 27.08 -42.21 6.67
N PRO A 2 27.61 -41.17 6.00
CA PRO A 2 27.00 -40.63 4.77
C PRO A 2 27.11 -41.65 3.63
N THR A 3 26.04 -41.76 2.83
CA THR A 3 25.97 -42.67 1.67
C THR A 3 26.81 -42.14 0.49
N LEU A 4 27.15 -43.02 -0.46
CA LEU A 4 27.86 -42.65 -1.69
C LEU A 4 27.17 -41.49 -2.45
N ALA A 5 25.84 -41.45 -2.42
CA ALA A 5 25.08 -40.37 -3.05
C ALA A 5 25.20 -39.04 -2.28
N GLU A 6 25.18 -39.06 -0.95
CA GLU A 6 25.39 -37.86 -0.12
C GLU A 6 26.83 -37.33 -0.20
N GLN A 7 27.81 -38.20 -0.49
CA GLN A 7 29.22 -37.81 -0.64
C GLN A 7 29.53 -37.22 -2.01
N GLN A 8 28.85 -37.68 -3.08
CA GLN A 8 29.19 -37.32 -4.47
C GLN A 8 28.26 -36.28 -5.10
N LEU A 9 27.04 -36.10 -4.56
CA LEU A 9 26.08 -35.14 -5.09
C LEU A 9 26.06 -33.87 -4.22
N SER A 10 25.94 -32.70 -4.88
CA SER A 10 25.61 -31.46 -4.18
C SER A 10 24.20 -31.54 -3.59
N ALA A 11 23.90 -30.71 -2.60
CA ALA A 11 22.59 -30.71 -1.93
C ALA A 11 21.41 -30.55 -2.91
N GLU A 12 21.55 -29.69 -3.92
CA GLU A 12 20.53 -29.47 -4.96
C GLU A 12 20.36 -30.70 -5.87
N LYS A 13 21.47 -31.30 -6.32
CA LYS A 13 21.43 -32.52 -7.14
C LYS A 13 20.89 -33.71 -6.35
N PHE A 14 21.19 -33.78 -5.06
CA PHE A 14 20.67 -34.80 -4.16
C PHE A 14 19.15 -34.67 -3.94
N ALA A 15 18.64 -33.44 -3.84
CA ALA A 15 17.21 -33.19 -3.76
C ALA A 15 16.48 -33.56 -5.06
N ALA A 16 17.04 -33.21 -6.22
CA ALA A 16 16.51 -33.61 -7.53
C ALA A 16 16.52 -35.14 -7.70
N PHE A 17 17.62 -35.80 -7.31
CA PHE A 17 17.75 -37.25 -7.27
C PHE A 17 16.64 -37.90 -6.43
N CYS A 18 16.42 -37.43 -5.21
CA CYS A 18 15.35 -37.96 -4.35
C CYS A 18 13.95 -37.69 -4.91
N SER A 19 13.74 -36.53 -5.53
CA SER A 19 12.47 -36.19 -6.18
C SER A 19 12.17 -37.14 -7.35
N GLU A 20 13.18 -37.45 -8.17
CA GLU A 20 13.04 -38.40 -9.28
C GLU A 20 12.75 -39.82 -8.79
N LEU A 21 13.43 -40.27 -7.72
CA LEU A 21 13.14 -41.57 -7.11
C LEU A 21 11.69 -41.67 -6.61
N ARG A 22 11.17 -40.60 -6.01
CA ARG A 22 9.78 -40.53 -5.55
C ARG A 22 8.79 -40.58 -6.71
N ALA A 23 9.14 -39.97 -7.85
CA ALA A 23 8.27 -39.94 -9.03
C ALA A 23 8.15 -41.31 -9.73
N LEU A 24 9.16 -42.19 -9.59
CA LEU A 24 9.16 -43.51 -10.23
C LEU A 24 8.15 -44.49 -9.61
N ALA A 25 8.10 -44.54 -8.27
CA ALA A 25 7.17 -45.41 -7.54
C ALA A 25 7.14 -45.01 -6.05
N ALA A 26 6.04 -45.35 -5.35
CA ALA A 26 5.93 -45.17 -3.90
C ALA A 26 7.00 -45.95 -3.11
N LYS A 27 7.46 -47.08 -3.66
CA LYS A 27 8.57 -47.91 -3.14
C LYS A 27 9.48 -48.31 -4.32
N PRO A 28 10.48 -47.49 -4.68
CA PRO A 28 11.35 -47.80 -5.81
C PRO A 28 12.23 -49.03 -5.50
N THR A 29 12.40 -49.90 -6.48
CA THR A 29 13.21 -51.12 -6.36
C THR A 29 14.71 -50.80 -6.36
N LEU A 30 15.55 -51.71 -5.84
CA LEU A 30 17.01 -51.53 -5.83
C LEU A 30 17.57 -51.26 -7.23
N VAL A 31 17.06 -51.93 -8.26
CA VAL A 31 17.49 -51.76 -9.65
C VAL A 31 17.15 -50.36 -10.16
N GLN A 32 15.95 -49.85 -9.84
CA GLN A 32 15.56 -48.49 -10.20
C GLN A 32 16.45 -47.45 -9.51
N VAL A 33 16.77 -47.65 -8.23
CA VAL A 33 17.67 -46.77 -7.48
C VAL A 33 19.08 -46.79 -8.07
N GLN A 34 19.60 -47.96 -8.44
CA GLN A 34 20.91 -48.07 -9.12
C GLN A 34 20.90 -47.33 -10.46
N ALA A 35 19.83 -47.47 -11.25
CA ALA A 35 19.72 -46.79 -12.54
C ALA A 35 19.67 -45.27 -12.40
N VAL A 36 19.00 -44.75 -11.37
CA VAL A 36 18.99 -43.31 -11.07
C VAL A 36 20.37 -42.87 -10.55
N LEU A 37 21.01 -43.62 -9.66
CA LEU A 37 22.37 -43.29 -9.19
C LEU A 37 23.37 -43.16 -10.34
N VAL A 38 23.32 -44.06 -11.32
CA VAL A 38 24.16 -43.99 -12.53
C VAL A 38 23.85 -42.74 -13.36
N ARG A 39 22.56 -42.38 -13.53
CA ARG A 39 22.15 -41.17 -14.27
C ARG A 39 22.66 -39.88 -13.63
N TYR A 40 22.75 -39.84 -12.30
CA TYR A 40 23.31 -38.71 -11.56
C TYR A 40 24.83 -38.76 -11.44
N GLY A 41 25.50 -39.72 -12.09
CA GLY A 41 26.96 -39.83 -12.11
C GLY A 41 27.57 -40.40 -10.81
N VAL A 42 26.76 -41.02 -9.94
CA VAL A 42 27.26 -41.63 -8.70
C VAL A 42 27.95 -42.95 -9.04
N THR A 43 29.25 -43.04 -8.72
CA THR A 43 30.08 -44.20 -9.03
C THR A 43 30.54 -44.93 -7.77
N SER A 44 30.68 -46.25 -7.86
CA SER A 44 31.20 -47.05 -6.74
C SER A 44 32.72 -47.21 -6.85
N PRO A 45 33.51 -46.73 -5.88
CA PRO A 45 34.97 -46.83 -5.91
C PRO A 45 35.47 -48.29 -5.88
N THR A 46 34.63 -49.21 -5.41
CA THR A 46 34.96 -50.65 -5.29
C THR A 46 34.49 -51.51 -6.46
N SER A 47 33.84 -50.92 -7.48
CA SER A 47 33.26 -51.67 -8.60
C SER A 47 34.13 -51.58 -9.86
N LYS A 48 34.53 -52.73 -10.42
CA LYS A 48 35.24 -52.81 -11.71
C LYS A 48 34.45 -52.21 -12.88
N SER A 49 33.12 -52.13 -12.75
CA SER A 49 32.22 -51.56 -13.76
C SER A 49 31.86 -50.09 -13.51
N GLY A 50 32.36 -49.49 -12.43
CA GLY A 50 31.96 -48.15 -11.96
C GLY A 50 30.52 -48.05 -11.44
N LYS A 51 29.67 -49.06 -11.69
CA LYS A 51 28.26 -49.06 -11.30
C LYS A 51 28.07 -49.24 -9.78
N PRO A 52 27.11 -48.53 -9.17
CA PRO A 52 26.76 -48.67 -7.76
C PRO A 52 26.23 -50.06 -7.44
N SER A 53 26.69 -50.64 -6.32
CA SER A 53 26.27 -51.96 -5.88
C SER A 53 24.82 -51.97 -5.35
N PRO A 54 24.15 -53.14 -5.31
CA PRO A 54 22.81 -53.24 -4.72
C PRO A 54 22.78 -52.80 -3.25
N MET A 55 23.87 -53.01 -2.52
CA MET A 55 24.04 -52.55 -1.14
C MET A 55 24.12 -51.03 -1.03
N ALA A 56 24.78 -50.36 -1.98
CA ALA A 56 24.80 -48.89 -2.03
C ALA A 56 23.41 -48.31 -2.30
N ALA A 57 22.65 -48.93 -3.21
CA ALA A 57 21.27 -48.54 -3.48
C ALA A 57 20.34 -48.75 -2.28
N LYS A 58 20.49 -49.88 -1.57
CA LYS A 58 19.76 -50.15 -0.34
C LYS A 58 20.07 -49.11 0.75
N ALA A 59 21.35 -48.77 0.95
CA ALA A 59 21.74 -47.75 1.92
C ALA A 59 21.13 -46.37 1.64
N VAL A 60 20.95 -46.01 0.36
CA VAL A 60 20.27 -44.76 -0.03
C VAL A 60 18.78 -44.81 0.27
N LEU A 61 18.10 -45.93 -0.02
CA LEU A 61 16.68 -46.13 0.29
C LEU A 61 16.40 -46.04 1.79
N ASP A 62 17.12 -46.83 2.58
CA ASP A 62 16.87 -47.00 4.00
C ASP A 62 17.29 -45.78 4.84
N GLY A 63 18.17 -44.93 4.29
CA GLY A 63 18.69 -43.75 4.98
C GLY A 63 18.16 -42.44 4.38
N PRO A 64 18.92 -41.81 3.48
CA PRO A 64 18.66 -40.43 3.08
C PRO A 64 17.41 -40.25 2.22
N PHE A 65 17.02 -41.23 1.40
CA PHE A 65 15.75 -41.16 0.67
C PHE A 65 14.55 -41.28 1.63
N ALA A 66 14.57 -42.20 2.60
CA ALA A 66 13.54 -42.28 3.65
C ALA A 66 13.42 -40.97 4.44
N ARG A 67 14.55 -40.37 4.84
CA ARG A 67 14.58 -39.06 5.50
C ARG A 67 14.01 -37.93 4.63
N TYR A 68 14.31 -37.94 3.33
CA TYR A 68 13.74 -36.98 2.38
C TYR A 68 12.23 -37.13 2.26
N VAL A 69 11.72 -38.36 2.11
CA VAL A 69 10.28 -38.63 2.01
C VAL A 69 9.56 -38.20 3.28
N ALA A 70 10.10 -38.51 4.46
CA ALA A 70 9.56 -38.07 5.74
C ALA A 70 9.48 -36.53 5.82
N ARG A 71 10.54 -35.82 5.42
CA ARG A 71 10.58 -34.36 5.43
C ARG A 71 9.54 -33.74 4.49
N VAL A 72 9.39 -34.26 3.28
CA VAL A 72 8.41 -33.72 2.32
C VAL A 72 6.98 -34.02 2.76
N ASN A 73 6.72 -35.16 3.39
CA ASN A 73 5.40 -35.47 3.92
C ASN A 73 5.03 -34.56 5.10
N ALA A 74 5.95 -34.33 6.04
CA ALA A 74 5.77 -33.35 7.12
C ALA A 74 5.51 -31.92 6.58
N GLY A 75 6.24 -31.51 5.54
CA GLY A 75 6.01 -30.24 4.85
C GLY A 75 4.67 -30.14 4.12
N ARG A 76 4.09 -31.27 3.72
CA ARG A 76 2.77 -31.33 3.08
C ARG A 76 1.65 -31.24 4.11
N GLU A 77 1.78 -31.92 5.24
CA GLU A 77 0.82 -31.87 6.35
C GLU A 77 0.70 -30.44 6.91
N THR A 78 1.84 -29.77 7.13
CA THR A 78 1.87 -28.34 7.52
C THR A 78 1.24 -27.43 6.47
N ARG A 79 1.47 -27.69 5.17
CA ARG A 79 0.81 -26.93 4.09
C ARG A 79 -0.70 -27.15 4.03
N GLU A 80 -1.16 -28.38 4.23
CA GLU A 80 -2.59 -28.70 4.25
C GLU A 80 -3.28 -28.06 5.46
N ALA A 81 -2.64 -28.08 6.64
CA ALA A 81 -3.08 -27.35 7.82
C ALA A 81 -3.17 -25.84 7.57
N LEU A 82 -2.19 -25.26 6.88
CA LEU A 82 -2.18 -23.84 6.48
C LEU A 82 -3.32 -23.48 5.53
N CYS A 83 -3.58 -24.34 4.54
CA CYS A 83 -4.70 -24.15 3.61
C CYS A 83 -6.05 -24.28 4.31
N ALA A 84 -6.19 -25.21 5.26
CA ALA A 84 -7.40 -25.36 6.07
C ALA A 84 -7.64 -24.13 6.97
N ALA A 85 -6.60 -23.62 7.61
CA ALA A 85 -6.67 -22.41 8.44
C ALA A 85 -7.06 -21.17 7.63
N ALA A 86 -6.46 -20.98 6.45
CA ALA A 86 -6.84 -19.91 5.53
C ALA A 86 -8.31 -20.02 5.09
N GLY A 87 -8.82 -21.25 4.86
CA GLY A 87 -10.22 -21.50 4.56
C GLY A 87 -11.19 -21.20 5.71
N ALA A 88 -10.71 -21.28 6.96
CA ALA A 88 -11.46 -20.97 8.17
C ALA A 88 -11.40 -19.49 8.59
N GLY A 89 -10.70 -18.64 7.81
CA GLY A 89 -10.48 -17.23 8.16
C GLY A 89 -9.47 -17.02 9.29
N VAL A 90 -8.73 -18.05 9.67
CA VAL A 90 -7.63 -17.99 10.64
C VAL A 90 -6.39 -17.46 9.94
N HIS A 91 -5.65 -16.56 10.60
CA HIS A 91 -4.45 -16.00 10.00
C HIS A 91 -3.41 -17.12 9.80
N PRO A 92 -2.76 -17.24 8.62
CA PRO A 92 -1.84 -18.35 8.34
C PRO A 92 -0.71 -18.48 9.39
N LEU A 93 -0.24 -17.36 9.96
CA LEU A 93 0.75 -17.39 11.03
C LEU A 93 0.23 -18.02 12.34
N ASP A 94 -1.07 -17.90 12.66
CA ASP A 94 -1.65 -18.56 13.83
C ASP A 94 -1.58 -20.08 13.68
N ALA A 95 -1.93 -20.59 12.51
CA ALA A 95 -1.89 -22.03 12.25
C ALA A 95 -0.46 -22.59 12.21
N ILE A 96 0.52 -21.81 11.72
CA ILE A 96 1.94 -22.20 11.80
C ILE A 96 2.39 -22.25 13.26
N GLU A 97 2.06 -21.24 14.06
CA GLU A 97 2.45 -21.20 15.47
C GLU A 97 1.82 -22.36 16.24
N GLU A 98 0.54 -22.66 16.00
CA GLU A 98 -0.16 -23.77 16.63
C GLU A 98 0.43 -25.13 16.22
N ALA A 99 0.72 -25.33 14.93
CA ALA A 99 1.41 -26.52 14.46
C ALA A 99 2.81 -26.67 15.06
N MET A 100 3.58 -25.58 15.17
CA MET A 100 4.90 -25.58 15.80
C MET A 100 4.84 -25.89 17.30
N VAL A 101 3.81 -25.42 18.00
CA VAL A 101 3.57 -25.75 19.43
C VAL A 101 3.23 -27.23 19.59
N ILE A 102 2.40 -27.78 18.71
CA ILE A 102 2.07 -29.21 18.69
C ILE A 102 3.33 -30.05 18.41
N GLU A 103 4.13 -29.71 17.40
CA GLU A 103 5.40 -30.40 17.11
C GLU A 103 6.37 -30.37 18.30
N LEU A 104 6.47 -29.23 18.99
CA LEU A 104 7.28 -29.10 20.20
C LEU A 104 6.76 -29.98 21.35
N GLN A 105 5.43 -30.03 21.55
CA GLN A 105 4.82 -30.89 22.55
C GLN A 105 5.03 -32.38 22.22
N ASP A 106 4.85 -32.78 20.96
CA ASP A 106 5.05 -34.15 20.50
C ASP A 106 6.50 -34.60 20.67
N GLN A 107 7.48 -33.72 20.43
CA GLN A 107 8.88 -34.03 20.70
C GLN A 107 9.20 -34.18 22.19
N LEU A 108 8.60 -33.35 23.04
CA LEU A 108 8.78 -33.45 24.49
C LEU A 108 8.13 -34.70 25.07
N VAL A 109 6.96 -35.09 24.56
CA VAL A 109 6.21 -36.28 25.00
C VAL A 109 6.78 -37.57 24.40
N GLY A 110 7.28 -37.50 23.17
CA GLY A 110 7.82 -38.65 22.43
C GLY A 110 9.27 -39.01 22.75
N ALA A 111 9.98 -38.18 23.52
CA ALA A 111 11.35 -38.44 23.95
C ALA A 111 11.43 -39.63 24.92
N LYS A 112 11.54 -40.85 24.37
CA LYS A 112 11.94 -42.03 25.15
C LYS A 112 13.42 -41.91 25.54
N ASP A 113 13.72 -42.24 26.80
CA ASP A 113 15.04 -42.18 27.43
C ASP A 113 15.65 -40.77 27.63
N GLY A 114 14.85 -39.70 27.48
CA GLY A 114 15.27 -38.34 27.84
C GLY A 114 16.20 -37.64 26.85
N GLU A 115 16.52 -38.26 25.70
CA GLU A 115 17.21 -37.61 24.59
C GLU A 115 16.25 -36.70 23.82
N VAL A 116 16.12 -35.48 24.31
CA VAL A 116 15.45 -34.38 23.63
C VAL A 116 16.48 -33.62 22.80
N ASP A 117 16.19 -33.35 21.52
CA ASP A 117 17.03 -32.47 20.70
C ASP A 117 16.83 -31.00 21.14
N VAL A 118 17.58 -30.62 22.17
CA VAL A 118 17.52 -29.27 22.77
C VAL A 118 17.79 -28.19 21.74
N LYS A 119 18.69 -28.45 20.78
CA LYS A 119 19.02 -27.48 19.74
C LYS A 119 17.82 -27.23 18.83
N TYR A 120 17.14 -28.30 18.41
CA TYR A 120 15.92 -28.18 17.62
C TYR A 120 14.83 -27.42 18.38
N ILE A 121 14.61 -27.74 19.67
CA ILE A 121 13.61 -27.04 20.50
C ILE A 121 13.91 -25.54 20.60
N VAL A 122 15.16 -25.17 20.89
CA VAL A 122 15.57 -23.76 21.01
C VAL A 122 15.37 -23.02 19.69
N ASP A 123 15.69 -23.64 18.55
CA ASP A 123 15.47 -23.05 17.23
C ASP A 123 13.97 -22.82 16.95
N GLN A 124 13.10 -23.79 17.30
CA GLN A 124 11.65 -23.64 17.11
C GLN A 124 11.05 -22.57 18.03
N LEU A 125 11.45 -22.54 19.30
CA LEU A 125 11.02 -21.49 20.25
C LEU A 125 11.47 -20.10 19.82
N THR A 126 12.66 -19.98 19.24
CA THR A 126 13.17 -18.69 18.74
C THR A 126 12.36 -18.20 17.55
N LYS A 127 11.98 -19.10 16.63
CA LYS A 127 11.09 -18.79 15.50
C LYS A 127 9.70 -18.37 15.98
N LEU A 128 9.12 -19.10 16.93
CA LEU A 128 7.84 -18.75 17.57
C LEU A 128 7.89 -17.35 18.20
N ARG A 129 8.94 -17.07 18.98
CA ARG A 129 9.13 -15.74 19.60
C ARG A 129 9.22 -14.62 18.56
N ALA A 130 9.95 -14.83 17.48
CA ALA A 130 10.05 -13.85 16.39
C ALA A 130 8.69 -13.61 15.73
N SER A 131 7.91 -14.68 15.46
CA SER A 131 6.57 -14.60 14.89
C SER A 131 5.60 -13.80 15.77
N ILE A 132 5.57 -14.11 17.08
CA ILE A 132 4.74 -13.39 18.06
C ILE A 132 5.12 -11.90 18.09
N SER A 133 6.42 -11.58 18.09
CA SER A 133 6.89 -10.19 18.09
C SER A 133 6.48 -9.42 16.82
N MET A 134 6.54 -10.07 15.64
CA MET A 134 6.07 -9.46 14.39
C MET A 134 4.56 -9.18 14.44
N ARG A 135 3.77 -10.10 15.02
CA ARG A 135 2.32 -9.91 15.18
C ARG A 135 1.99 -8.76 16.11
N GLU A 136 2.65 -8.66 17.25
CA GLU A 136 2.46 -7.54 18.17
C GLU A 136 2.76 -6.20 17.50
N ASN A 137 3.86 -6.13 16.74
CA ASN A 137 4.21 -4.94 15.98
C ASN A 137 3.18 -4.61 14.90
N SER A 138 2.70 -5.62 14.17
CA SER A 138 1.64 -5.44 13.16
C SER A 138 0.34 -4.94 13.79
N ARG A 139 -0.04 -5.48 14.95
CA ARG A 139 -1.22 -5.04 15.71
C ARG A 139 -1.09 -3.59 16.17
N ARG A 140 0.09 -3.18 16.66
CA ARG A 140 0.36 -1.78 17.02
C ARG A 140 0.23 -0.87 15.80
N GLN A 141 0.79 -1.27 14.66
CA GLN A 141 0.67 -0.51 13.41
C GLN A 141 -0.79 -0.38 12.95
N GLN A 142 -1.58 -1.45 13.04
CA GLN A 142 -3.01 -1.41 12.72
C GLN A 142 -3.76 -0.43 13.63
N GLN A 143 -3.53 -0.49 14.95
CA GLN A 143 -4.14 0.44 15.90
C GLN A 143 -3.74 1.89 15.63
N ASP A 144 -2.49 2.15 15.27
CA ASP A 144 -2.03 3.50 14.90
C ASP A 144 -2.70 4.00 13.61
N LEU A 145 -2.90 3.12 12.62
CA LEU A 145 -3.62 3.46 11.40
C LEU A 145 -5.09 3.76 11.67
N GLU A 146 -5.76 2.96 12.50
CA GLU A 146 -7.15 3.20 12.91
C GLU A 146 -7.31 4.54 13.64
N ARG A 147 -6.39 4.87 14.56
CA ARG A 147 -6.35 6.17 15.22
C ARG A 147 -6.19 7.32 14.23
N LYS A 148 -5.22 7.22 13.31
CA LYS A 148 -5.00 8.24 12.27
C LYS A 148 -6.20 8.41 11.34
N LEU A 149 -6.89 7.32 11.01
CA LEU A 149 -8.09 7.37 10.18
C LEU A 149 -9.23 8.08 10.93
N THR A 150 -9.44 7.74 12.20
CA THR A 150 -10.42 8.40 13.07
C THR A 150 -10.13 9.90 13.21
N ASP A 151 -8.87 10.28 13.44
CA ASP A 151 -8.45 11.68 13.52
C ASP A 151 -8.67 12.44 12.20
N SER A 152 -8.40 11.77 11.07
CA SER A 152 -8.61 12.33 9.73
C SER A 152 -10.09 12.56 9.45
N GLU A 153 -10.95 11.60 9.79
CA GLU A 153 -12.40 11.71 9.66
C GLU A 153 -12.97 12.82 10.55
N ALA A 154 -12.50 12.92 11.80
CA ALA A 154 -12.88 14.01 12.69
C ALA A 154 -12.50 15.38 12.12
N ARG A 155 -11.29 15.52 11.56
CA ARG A 155 -10.84 16.76 10.88
C ARG A 155 -11.65 17.09 9.64
N ARG A 156 -12.04 16.09 8.85
CA ARG A 156 -12.93 16.29 7.69
C ARG A 156 -14.30 16.79 8.15
N ALA A 157 -14.88 16.17 9.18
CA ALA A 157 -16.17 16.57 9.71
C ALA A 157 -16.16 18.02 10.26
N THR A 158 -15.08 18.46 10.90
CA THR A 158 -14.97 19.87 11.34
C THR A 158 -14.76 20.82 10.18
N ALA A 159 -13.96 20.46 9.19
CA ALA A 159 -13.75 21.26 7.98
C ALA A 159 -15.06 21.44 7.19
N GLU A 160 -15.84 20.37 7.01
CA GLU A 160 -17.16 20.43 6.35
C GLU A 160 -18.13 21.36 7.07
N ARG A 161 -18.14 21.34 8.41
CA ARG A 161 -18.95 22.28 9.19
C ARG A 161 -18.50 23.72 9.00
N ALA A 162 -17.19 23.97 8.96
CA ALA A 162 -16.63 25.30 8.74
C ALA A 162 -17.01 25.84 7.35
N VAL A 163 -16.92 24.99 6.30
CA VAL A 163 -17.33 25.36 4.94
C VAL A 163 -18.81 25.74 4.90
N ARG A 164 -19.70 24.94 5.50
CA ARG A 164 -21.15 25.26 5.55
C ARG A 164 -21.43 26.59 6.24
N VAL A 165 -20.68 26.93 7.29
CA VAL A 165 -20.82 28.23 7.97
C VAL A 165 -20.35 29.37 7.08
N LEU A 166 -19.25 29.19 6.34
CA LEU A 166 -18.74 30.19 5.41
C LEU A 166 -19.67 30.41 4.22
N GLU A 167 -20.25 29.34 3.65
CA GLU A 167 -21.24 29.42 2.57
C GLU A 167 -22.46 30.24 2.99
N ARG A 168 -23.04 29.96 4.16
CA ARG A 168 -24.17 30.74 4.70
C ARG A 168 -23.81 32.21 4.93
N ARG A 169 -22.60 32.49 5.39
CA ARG A 169 -22.12 33.88 5.58
C ARG A 169 -21.95 34.59 4.24
N LEU A 170 -21.44 33.88 3.24
CA LEU A 170 -21.28 34.41 1.89
C LEU A 170 -22.63 34.75 1.27
N GLU A 171 -23.63 33.86 1.39
CA GLU A 171 -25.00 34.11 0.93
C GLU A 171 -25.60 35.35 1.58
N ALA A 172 -25.48 35.48 2.91
CA ALA A 172 -25.96 36.66 3.63
C ALA A 172 -25.27 37.95 3.16
N ALA A 173 -23.94 37.91 3.00
CA ALA A 173 -23.17 39.06 2.52
C ALA A 173 -23.54 39.45 1.08
N GLN A 174 -23.77 38.47 0.20
CA GLN A 174 -24.22 38.73 -1.18
C GLN A 174 -25.62 39.36 -1.20
N PHE A 175 -26.53 38.89 -0.34
CA PHE A 175 -27.86 39.47 -0.22
C PHE A 175 -27.81 40.91 0.28
N ASP A 176 -27.02 41.18 1.32
CA ASP A 176 -26.84 42.54 1.85
C ASP A 176 -26.20 43.47 0.82
N ALA A 177 -25.19 43.00 0.08
CA ALA A 177 -24.57 43.74 -1.01
C ALA A 177 -25.58 44.04 -2.14
N ALA A 178 -26.41 43.07 -2.52
CA ALA A 178 -27.46 43.26 -3.53
C ALA A 178 -28.51 44.28 -3.06
N LYS A 179 -28.92 44.23 -1.77
CA LYS A 179 -29.84 45.19 -1.17
C LYS A 179 -29.25 46.60 -1.16
N ALA A 180 -27.97 46.74 -0.82
CA ALA A 180 -27.26 48.02 -0.85
C ALA A 180 -27.14 48.57 -2.29
N ALA A 181 -26.82 47.72 -3.27
CA ALA A 181 -26.76 48.09 -4.67
C ALA A 181 -28.14 48.56 -5.18
N LEU A 182 -29.22 47.85 -4.85
CA LEU A 182 -30.58 48.24 -5.20
C LEU A 182 -30.96 49.61 -4.59
N ALA A 183 -30.58 49.85 -3.33
CA ALA A 183 -30.80 51.15 -2.68
C ALA A 183 -30.06 52.28 -3.42
N HIS A 184 -28.81 52.04 -3.84
CA HIS A 184 -28.05 52.97 -4.67
C HIS A 184 -28.73 53.24 -6.01
N VAL A 185 -29.20 52.21 -6.71
CA VAL A 185 -29.93 52.36 -7.99
C VAL A 185 -31.21 53.16 -7.81
N LYS A 186 -31.99 52.92 -6.74
CA LYS A 186 -33.19 53.71 -6.43
C LYS A 186 -32.88 55.19 -6.22
N GLN A 187 -31.78 55.49 -5.53
CA GLN A 187 -31.34 56.87 -5.34
C GLN A 187 -30.93 57.53 -6.66
N LEU A 188 -30.24 56.81 -7.55
CA LEU A 188 -29.92 57.31 -8.89
C LEU A 188 -31.17 57.54 -9.74
N GLY A 189 -32.15 56.63 -9.65
CA GLY A 189 -33.45 56.80 -10.31
C GLY A 189 -34.21 58.03 -9.80
N ALA A 190 -34.18 58.29 -8.50
CA ALA A 190 -34.78 59.50 -7.92
C ALA A 190 -34.09 60.78 -8.43
N ILE A 191 -32.76 60.80 -8.51
CA ILE A 191 -32.00 61.93 -9.09
C ILE A 191 -32.36 62.13 -10.56
N ALA A 192 -32.42 61.04 -11.34
CA ALA A 192 -32.73 61.10 -12.77
C ALA A 192 -34.18 61.56 -13.06
N GLY A 193 -35.13 61.18 -12.18
CA GLY A 193 -36.55 61.52 -12.31
C GLY A 193 -36.95 62.87 -11.72
N ASP A 194 -36.04 63.58 -11.05
CA ASP A 194 -36.34 64.86 -10.40
C ASP A 194 -36.42 66.00 -11.41
N LYS A 195 -37.65 66.32 -11.84
CA LYS A 195 -37.95 67.37 -12.81
C LYS A 195 -37.67 68.79 -12.32
N THR A 196 -37.35 68.97 -11.03
CA THR A 196 -37.09 70.31 -10.46
C THR A 196 -35.64 70.76 -10.64
N ILE A 197 -34.77 69.86 -11.09
CA ILE A 197 -33.33 70.07 -11.24
C ILE A 197 -32.98 70.04 -12.74
N ASP A 198 -32.04 70.89 -13.17
CA ASP A 198 -31.53 70.90 -14.55
C ASP A 198 -30.67 69.66 -14.86
N ASP A 199 -30.56 69.30 -16.14
CA ASP A 199 -29.92 68.06 -16.58
C ASP A 199 -28.42 68.01 -16.21
N ALA A 200 -27.74 69.17 -16.21
CA ALA A 200 -26.34 69.28 -15.78
C ALA A 200 -26.17 68.94 -14.29
N GLU A 201 -27.07 69.44 -13.44
CA GLU A 201 -27.03 69.22 -12.00
C GLU A 201 -27.47 67.78 -11.63
N ARG A 202 -28.38 67.16 -12.39
CA ARG A 202 -28.67 65.72 -12.26
C ARG A 202 -27.45 64.84 -12.55
N LEU A 203 -26.70 65.17 -13.59
CA LEU A 203 -25.47 64.48 -13.98
C LEU A 203 -24.40 64.58 -12.88
N GLU A 204 -24.21 65.77 -12.31
CA GLU A 204 -23.25 65.99 -11.24
C GLU A 204 -23.65 65.23 -9.96
N ARG A 205 -24.91 65.30 -9.54
CA ARG A 205 -25.43 64.58 -8.36
C ARG A 205 -25.33 63.05 -8.53
N ALA A 206 -25.65 62.52 -9.71
CA ALA A 206 -25.51 61.09 -10.01
C ALA A 206 -24.04 60.64 -9.99
N ARG A 207 -23.14 61.44 -10.59
CA ARG A 207 -21.70 61.19 -10.59
C ARG A 207 -21.12 61.18 -9.17
N LYS A 208 -21.46 62.20 -8.36
CA LYS A 208 -21.02 62.31 -6.97
C LYS A 208 -21.46 61.10 -6.13
N ARG A 209 -22.61 60.51 -6.45
CA ARG A 209 -23.14 59.33 -5.74
C ARG A 209 -22.52 58.02 -6.20
N LEU A 210 -22.18 57.88 -7.48
CA LEU A 210 -21.54 56.68 -8.04
C LEU A 210 -20.05 56.59 -7.72
N PHE A 211 -19.35 57.73 -7.73
CA PHE A 211 -17.89 57.78 -7.69
C PHE A 211 -17.33 58.58 -6.51
N GLY A 212 -18.18 59.14 -5.64
CA GLY A 212 -17.77 60.05 -4.57
C GLY A 212 -17.48 61.46 -5.09
N GLU A 213 -16.90 62.33 -4.25
CA GLU A 213 -16.41 63.64 -4.71
C GLU A 213 -15.30 63.45 -5.74
N THR A 214 -15.32 64.27 -6.79
CA THR A 214 -14.25 64.28 -7.79
C THR A 214 -12.91 64.47 -7.08
N PRO A 215 -11.93 63.57 -7.27
CA PRO A 215 -10.59 63.80 -6.75
C PRO A 215 -10.07 65.13 -7.32
N ALA A 216 -9.42 65.93 -6.47
CA ALA A 216 -8.88 67.23 -6.84
C ALA A 216 -8.04 67.10 -8.12
N GLY A 217 -8.50 67.72 -9.22
CA GLY A 217 -7.82 67.71 -10.52
C GLY A 217 -8.60 67.10 -11.69
N VAL A 218 -9.79 66.52 -11.50
CA VAL A 218 -10.65 66.10 -12.63
C VAL A 218 -11.50 67.27 -13.11
N ARG A 219 -11.22 67.74 -14.33
CA ARG A 219 -11.90 68.89 -14.96
C ARG A 219 -13.41 68.64 -15.13
N SER A 220 -14.23 69.68 -14.90
CA SER A 220 -15.67 69.63 -15.17
C SER A 220 -15.95 69.54 -16.68
N LEU A 221 -17.15 69.11 -17.07
CA LEU A 221 -17.54 69.00 -18.49
C LEU A 221 -17.46 70.35 -19.21
N GLU A 222 -17.77 71.46 -18.52
CA GLU A 222 -17.59 72.83 -19.02
C GLU A 222 -16.11 73.16 -19.32
N GLN A 223 -15.16 72.58 -18.58
CA GLN A 223 -13.72 72.76 -18.82
C GLN A 223 -13.17 71.90 -19.97
N LEU A 224 -13.97 70.98 -20.52
CA LEU A 224 -13.61 70.19 -21.70
C LEU A 224 -14.06 70.84 -23.02
N ASP A 225 -15.05 71.73 -22.98
CA ASP A 225 -15.52 72.52 -24.14
C ASP A 225 -14.62 73.71 -24.47
N GLU A 226 -13.72 74.11 -23.58
CA GLU A 226 -12.70 75.17 -23.83
C GLU A 226 -11.47 74.69 -24.63
N ARG A 227 -11.60 73.66 -25.49
CA ARG A 227 -10.48 73.27 -26.36
C ARG A 227 -10.26 74.33 -27.45
N PRO A 228 -9.03 74.87 -27.62
CA PRO A 228 -8.74 75.78 -28.71
C PRO A 228 -8.83 75.04 -30.04
N ASN A 229 -9.68 75.57 -30.92
CA ASN A 229 -9.91 75.11 -32.28
C ASN A 229 -8.59 75.09 -33.08
N ARG A 230 -7.87 73.96 -33.09
CA ARG A 230 -6.69 73.74 -33.93
C ARG A 230 -7.07 72.91 -35.17
N GLY A 231 -7.58 73.63 -36.16
CA GLY A 231 -7.60 73.28 -37.57
C GLY A 231 -8.06 74.55 -38.29
N GLY A 232 -7.33 75.20 -39.16
CA GLY A 232 -6.22 74.81 -40.02
C GLY A 232 -6.45 75.58 -41.31
N LYS A 233 -5.44 76.30 -41.81
CA LYS A 233 -5.36 76.68 -43.22
C LYS A 233 -3.91 76.97 -43.58
N LYS A 234 -3.39 76.08 -44.44
CA LYS A 234 -2.20 76.29 -45.27
C LYS A 234 -2.45 77.51 -46.17
N GLU A 235 -1.40 78.24 -46.52
CA GLU A 235 -1.19 78.70 -47.89
C GLU A 235 0.27 79.11 -48.13
N HIS A 236 0.71 78.83 -49.35
CA HIS A 236 2.06 78.93 -49.89
C HIS A 236 2.52 80.38 -50.11
N ALA A 237 3.83 80.61 -50.12
CA ALA A 237 4.45 81.49 -51.12
C ALA A 237 5.93 81.13 -51.28
N SER A 238 6.36 81.16 -52.55
CA SER A 238 7.66 80.83 -53.11
C SER A 238 8.82 81.70 -52.63
#